data_AF-A0A853CUR0-F1
#
_entry.id   AF-A0A853CUR0-F1
#
_cell.length_a   1.000
_cell.length_b   1.000
_cell.length_c   1.000
_cell.angle_alpha   90.00
_cell.angle_beta   90.00
_cell.angle_gamma   90.00
#
_symmetry.space_group_name_H-M   'P 1'
#
loop_
_entity.id
_entity.type
_entity.pdbx_description
1 polymer ?
#
loop_
_entity_poly.entity_id
_entity_poly.type
_entity_poly.pdbx_seq_one_letter_code
_entity_poly.pdbx_strand_id
1 'polypeptide(L)'
;MDVLGWLLDGDPAIRWQVRRDLLHEPDAAVAAERANVETEGWGARLLNLQREDGTWGEGVWTQRDWLGVDDAMLLLALLGAPADGERTRVAVDRVVRQVDWGEEWWNHPFFDGEVEPCINGRVLVAGARFGHPSELIVERLLNEQQDDGGWNCYAETRQEPGSFHSTVCALEGLTAYRDAGGPTDVAAAIERGHEYLLARGLMRRLGDGSIIRDSWLQFSFPYYWSYDVLRGLDHLRAAGVPADDRVAEAVSVVASRRQPDGRWLLDHEHSGRALLEMEAVGEPSRWNTLRALRVLEWAGA
;
A
#
# COMPACT_ATOMS: atom_id res chain seq x y z
N MET A 1 23.87 17.75 2.91
CA MET A 1 22.67 17.39 3.69
C MET A 1 22.64 15.88 3.77
N ASP A 2 22.52 15.30 4.96
CA ASP A 2 22.40 13.85 5.11
C ASP A 2 21.03 13.34 4.65
N VAL A 3 20.85 12.02 4.62
CA VAL A 3 19.62 11.39 4.12
C VAL A 3 18.40 11.74 4.98
N LEU A 4 18.54 11.75 6.31
CA LEU A 4 17.43 12.04 7.22
C LEU A 4 16.98 13.50 7.12
N GLY A 5 17.91 14.45 7.10
CA GLY A 5 17.62 15.86 6.89
C GLY A 5 16.94 16.12 5.55
N TRP A 6 17.33 15.41 4.50
CA TRP A 6 16.69 15.52 3.18
C TRP A 6 15.26 14.96 3.16
N LEU A 7 14.99 13.87 3.89
CA LEU A 7 13.64 13.34 4.05
C LEU A 7 12.75 14.29 4.88
N LEU A 8 13.30 14.88 5.95
CA LEU A 8 12.61 15.84 6.82
C LEU A 8 12.34 17.20 6.14
N ASP A 9 13.09 17.54 5.09
CA ASP A 9 12.84 18.69 4.22
C ASP A 9 11.77 18.40 3.14
N GLY A 10 11.18 17.20 3.15
CA GLY A 10 10.20 16.74 2.17
C GLY A 10 8.74 17.06 2.51
N ASP A 11 7.85 16.38 1.78
CA ASP A 11 6.39 16.43 1.98
C ASP A 11 6.00 15.95 3.40
N PRO A 12 4.96 16.54 4.04
CA PRO A 12 4.45 16.05 5.32
C PRO A 12 4.23 14.55 5.35
N ALA A 13 3.75 13.95 4.25
CA ALA A 13 3.53 12.51 4.11
C ALA A 13 4.80 11.68 4.34
N ILE A 14 5.98 12.25 4.05
CA ILE A 14 7.29 11.64 4.35
C ILE A 14 7.73 12.00 5.78
N ARG A 15 7.60 13.27 6.18
CA ARG A 15 8.15 13.77 7.45
C ARG A 15 7.59 13.03 8.67
N TRP A 16 6.27 12.87 8.75
CA TRP A 16 5.65 12.21 9.92
C TRP A 16 6.09 10.75 10.04
N GLN A 17 6.28 10.11 8.89
CA GLN A 17 6.72 8.74 8.76
C GLN A 17 8.20 8.55 9.16
N VAL A 18 9.08 9.49 8.79
CA VAL A 18 10.47 9.51 9.24
C VAL A 18 10.55 9.69 10.75
N ARG A 19 9.78 10.65 11.29
CA ARG A 19 9.71 10.91 12.73
C ARG A 19 9.28 9.67 13.51
N ARG A 20 8.29 8.95 13.00
CA ARG A 20 7.79 7.71 13.61
C ARG A 20 8.82 6.58 13.52
N ASP A 21 9.27 6.26 12.31
CA ASP A 21 9.90 4.95 12.06
C ASP A 21 11.43 4.97 12.06
N LEU A 22 12.06 6.13 11.86
CA LEU A 22 13.52 6.27 11.81
C LEU A 22 14.08 7.08 12.98
N LEU A 23 13.29 8.01 13.52
CA LEU A 23 13.66 8.82 14.68
C LEU A 23 13.01 8.35 15.99
N HIS A 24 12.00 7.48 15.90
CA HIS A 24 11.26 6.95 17.05
C HIS A 24 10.75 8.05 17.99
N GLU A 25 10.25 9.14 17.41
CA GLU A 25 9.70 10.28 18.14
C GLU A 25 8.37 9.93 18.82
N PRO A 26 7.99 10.62 19.92
CA PRO A 26 6.72 10.36 20.61
C PRO A 26 5.49 10.56 19.72
N ASP A 27 4.44 9.75 19.95
CA ASP A 27 3.18 9.77 19.19
C ASP A 27 2.57 11.17 19.02
N ALA A 28 2.67 12.03 20.03
CA ALA A 28 2.16 13.39 19.96
C ALA A 28 2.88 14.25 18.91
N ALA A 29 4.20 14.12 18.79
CA ALA A 29 4.99 14.83 17.78
C ALA A 29 4.71 14.29 16.38
N VAL A 30 4.59 12.96 16.25
CA VAL A 30 4.21 12.29 15.00
C VAL A 30 2.81 12.72 14.54
N ALA A 31 1.83 12.75 15.46
CA ALA A 31 0.47 13.17 15.16
C ALA A 31 0.40 14.64 14.74
N ALA A 32 1.17 15.52 15.40
CA ALA A 32 1.26 16.94 15.04
C ALA A 32 1.83 17.13 13.62
N GLU A 33 2.87 16.38 13.25
CA GLU A 33 3.42 16.43 11.89
C GLU A 33 2.43 15.85 10.86
N ARG A 34 1.79 14.72 11.17
CA ARG A 34 0.83 14.06 10.29
C ARG A 34 -0.41 14.91 10.02
N ALA A 35 -0.82 15.77 10.95
CA ALA A 35 -1.93 16.69 10.76
C ALA A 35 -1.73 17.62 9.54
N ASN A 36 -0.48 17.96 9.20
CA ASN A 36 -0.17 18.80 8.04
C ASN A 36 -0.48 18.12 6.70
N VAL A 37 -0.66 16.80 6.65
CA VAL A 37 -0.92 16.06 5.39
C VAL A 37 -2.21 16.54 4.72
N GLU A 38 -3.24 16.94 5.48
CA GLU A 38 -4.48 17.42 4.86
C GLU A 38 -4.41 18.88 4.39
N THR A 39 -3.40 19.66 4.77
CA THR A 39 -3.28 21.09 4.43
C THR A 39 -2.09 21.43 3.53
N GLU A 40 -1.07 20.57 3.50
CA GLU A 40 0.16 20.76 2.73
C GLU A 40 0.43 19.57 1.79
N GLY A 41 1.23 19.82 0.76
CA GLY A 41 1.82 18.74 -0.04
C GLY A 41 0.83 17.90 -0.85
N TRP A 42 1.19 16.63 -1.06
CA TRP A 42 0.43 15.69 -1.87
C TRP A 42 -0.96 15.40 -1.29
N GLY A 43 -1.09 15.25 0.03
CA GLY A 43 -2.37 14.97 0.67
C GLY A 43 -3.38 16.09 0.45
N ALA A 44 -2.98 17.34 0.67
CA ALA A 44 -3.83 18.51 0.40
C ALA A 44 -4.19 18.68 -1.07
N ARG A 45 -3.23 18.41 -1.98
CA ARG A 45 -3.48 18.42 -3.42
C ARG A 45 -4.51 17.35 -3.80
N LEU A 46 -4.39 16.13 -3.27
CA LEU A 46 -5.34 15.06 -3.55
C LEU A 46 -6.74 15.40 -3.05
N LEU A 47 -6.86 15.94 -1.83
CA LEU A 47 -8.15 16.39 -1.28
C LEU A 47 -8.78 17.50 -2.13
N ASN A 48 -7.97 18.41 -2.69
CA ASN A 48 -8.45 19.48 -3.58
C ASN A 48 -8.98 18.98 -4.93
N LEU A 49 -8.60 17.77 -5.35
CA LEU A 49 -9.07 17.17 -6.60
C LEU A 49 -10.45 16.50 -6.45
N GLN A 50 -10.95 16.34 -5.22
CA GLN A 50 -12.25 15.71 -5.01
C GLN A 50 -13.37 16.60 -5.57
N ARG A 51 -14.26 15.97 -6.32
CA ARG A 51 -15.43 16.61 -6.93
C ARG A 51 -16.60 16.67 -5.94
N GLU A 52 -17.64 17.41 -6.31
CA GLU A 52 -18.85 17.56 -5.49
C GLU A 52 -19.68 16.27 -5.40
N ASP A 53 -19.53 15.37 -6.36
CA ASP A 53 -20.14 14.03 -6.42
C ASP A 53 -19.38 12.99 -5.57
N GLY A 54 -18.36 13.41 -4.83
CA GLY A 54 -17.55 12.54 -3.97
C GLY A 54 -16.44 11.78 -4.70
N THR A 55 -16.38 11.86 -6.03
CA THR A 55 -15.39 11.16 -6.84
C THR A 55 -14.09 11.94 -7.01
N TRP A 56 -13.08 11.24 -7.51
CA TRP A 56 -11.88 11.80 -8.11
C TRP A 56 -11.83 11.35 -9.56
N GLY A 57 -11.13 12.12 -10.41
CA GLY A 57 -10.82 11.71 -11.77
C GLY A 57 -12.02 11.13 -12.54
N GLU A 58 -11.95 9.83 -12.83
CA GLU A 58 -12.88 9.11 -13.71
C GLU A 58 -13.47 7.87 -13.01
N GLY A 59 -14.62 8.03 -12.35
CA GLY A 59 -15.38 6.91 -11.79
C GLY A 59 -14.78 6.30 -10.52
N VAL A 60 -15.35 5.18 -10.08
CA VAL A 60 -14.94 4.48 -8.84
C VAL A 60 -13.62 3.71 -9.00
N TRP A 61 -13.36 3.19 -10.22
CA TRP A 61 -12.18 2.44 -10.61
C TRP A 61 -11.92 2.62 -12.12
N THR A 62 -10.64 2.60 -12.51
CA THR A 62 -10.23 2.65 -13.93
C THR A 62 -9.25 1.52 -14.27
N GLN A 63 -9.46 0.87 -15.43
CA GLN A 63 -8.64 -0.29 -15.83
C GLN A 63 -7.20 0.07 -16.24
N ARG A 64 -6.98 1.24 -16.85
CA ARG A 64 -5.70 1.62 -17.48
C ARG A 64 -5.05 2.87 -16.91
N ASP A 65 -5.79 3.59 -16.08
CA ASP A 65 -5.37 4.83 -15.45
C ASP A 65 -5.49 4.65 -13.93
N TRP A 66 -4.97 5.62 -13.19
CA TRP A 66 -5.00 5.70 -11.73
C TRP A 66 -5.84 6.92 -11.29
N LEU A 67 -7.05 6.98 -11.84
CA LEU A 67 -7.96 8.12 -11.72
C LEU A 67 -9.22 7.77 -10.91
N GLY A 68 -9.31 6.55 -10.38
CA GLY A 68 -10.46 6.09 -9.62
C GLY A 68 -10.52 6.62 -8.20
N VAL A 69 -11.70 6.51 -7.60
CA VAL A 69 -11.90 6.77 -6.16
C VAL A 69 -11.08 5.80 -5.31
N ASP A 70 -10.97 4.55 -5.73
CA ASP A 70 -10.16 3.53 -5.06
C ASP A 70 -8.67 3.92 -4.96
N ASP A 71 -8.10 4.48 -6.03
CA ASP A 71 -6.74 4.98 -6.06
C ASP A 71 -6.56 6.20 -5.14
N ALA A 72 -7.50 7.16 -5.20
CA ALA A 72 -7.47 8.33 -4.33
C ALA A 72 -7.53 7.96 -2.84
N MET A 73 -8.43 7.05 -2.49
CA MET A 73 -8.65 6.63 -1.11
C MET A 73 -7.46 5.83 -0.57
N LEU A 74 -6.86 4.95 -1.38
CA LEU A 74 -5.62 4.29 -1.03
C LEU A 74 -4.50 5.31 -0.82
N LEU A 75 -4.31 6.26 -1.75
CA LEU A 75 -3.25 7.26 -1.64
C LEU A 75 -3.41 8.14 -0.39
N LEU A 76 -4.63 8.59 -0.07
CA LEU A 76 -4.88 9.33 1.17
C LEU A 76 -4.47 8.52 2.40
N ALA A 77 -4.74 7.20 2.40
CA ALA A 77 -4.34 6.33 3.50
C ALA A 77 -2.82 6.17 3.59
N LEU A 78 -2.13 5.94 2.46
CA LEU A 78 -0.67 5.80 2.40
C LEU A 78 0.05 7.09 2.79
N LEU A 79 -0.42 8.25 2.32
CA LEU A 79 0.09 9.57 2.69
C LEU A 79 -0.09 9.86 4.19
N GLY A 80 -1.02 9.16 4.84
CA GLY A 80 -1.29 9.30 6.26
C GLY A 80 -2.32 10.38 6.61
N ALA A 81 -3.19 10.76 5.68
CA ALA A 81 -4.23 11.78 5.91
C ALA A 81 -4.96 11.54 7.25
N PRO A 82 -5.07 12.53 8.14
CA PRO A 82 -5.64 12.36 9.48
C PRO A 82 -7.13 12.03 9.39
N ALA A 83 -7.54 10.86 9.90
CA ALA A 83 -8.95 10.44 9.87
C ALA A 83 -9.89 11.38 10.64
N ASP A 84 -9.37 12.07 11.65
CA ASP A 84 -10.04 13.09 12.45
C ASP A 84 -9.85 14.52 11.92
N GLY A 85 -9.05 14.70 10.86
CA GLY A 85 -8.88 15.98 10.18
C GLY A 85 -10.17 16.43 9.48
N GLU A 86 -10.46 17.73 9.52
CA GLU A 86 -11.74 18.26 9.02
C GLU A 86 -11.90 18.00 7.53
N ARG A 87 -10.85 18.23 6.73
CA ARG A 87 -10.90 18.11 5.27
C ARG A 87 -10.96 16.65 4.88
N THR A 88 -10.15 15.80 5.52
CA THR A 88 -10.18 14.37 5.29
C THR A 88 -11.53 13.77 5.64
N ARG A 89 -12.10 14.10 6.81
CA ARG A 89 -13.43 13.61 7.22
C ARG A 89 -14.52 14.03 6.23
N VAL A 90 -14.52 15.29 5.77
CA VAL A 90 -15.48 15.75 4.75
C VAL A 90 -15.34 14.97 3.44
N ALA A 91 -14.11 14.69 3.01
CA ALA A 91 -13.87 13.93 1.79
C ALA A 91 -14.35 12.47 1.91
N VAL A 92 -14.03 11.80 3.03
CA VAL A 92 -14.50 10.45 3.33
C VAL A 92 -16.03 10.40 3.42
N ASP A 93 -16.66 11.36 4.11
CA ASP A 93 -18.12 11.45 4.24
C ASP A 93 -18.82 11.55 2.87
N ARG A 94 -18.21 12.23 1.90
CA ARG A 94 -18.76 12.28 0.53
C ARG A 94 -18.71 10.92 -0.15
N VAL A 95 -17.57 10.22 -0.05
CA VAL A 95 -17.43 8.85 -0.59
C VAL A 95 -18.50 7.93 0.00
N VAL A 96 -18.63 7.92 1.33
CA VAL A 96 -19.62 7.09 2.04
C VAL A 96 -21.05 7.36 1.57
N ARG A 97 -21.39 8.61 1.25
CA ARG A 97 -22.76 9.00 0.92
C ARG A 97 -23.10 8.93 -0.56
N GLN A 98 -22.11 9.01 -1.44
CA GLN A 98 -22.33 9.33 -2.86
C GLN A 98 -21.64 8.35 -3.82
N VAL A 99 -20.74 7.50 -3.36
CA VAL A 99 -19.97 6.59 -4.22
C VAL A 99 -20.34 5.14 -3.92
N ASP A 100 -20.80 4.46 -4.96
CA ASP A 100 -20.97 3.01 -5.01
C ASP A 100 -20.14 2.43 -6.15
N TRP A 101 -20.07 1.09 -6.22
CA TRP A 101 -19.36 0.41 -7.29
C TRP A 101 -20.13 0.42 -8.63
N GLY A 102 -21.40 0.82 -8.65
CA GLY A 102 -22.29 0.74 -9.81
C GLY A 102 -22.97 -0.63 -9.96
N GLU A 103 -23.88 -0.71 -10.94
CA GLU A 103 -24.79 -1.86 -11.10
C GLU A 103 -24.07 -3.20 -11.31
N GLU A 104 -22.91 -3.18 -11.99
CA GLU A 104 -22.07 -4.35 -12.25
C GLU A 104 -21.64 -5.07 -10.96
N TRP A 105 -21.50 -4.32 -9.86
CA TRP A 105 -21.16 -4.84 -8.54
C TRP A 105 -22.26 -4.51 -7.52
N TRP A 106 -23.52 -4.67 -7.94
CA TRP A 106 -24.72 -4.58 -7.10
C TRP A 106 -24.95 -3.24 -6.41
N ASN A 107 -24.33 -2.16 -6.91
CA ASN A 107 -24.32 -0.84 -6.27
C ASN A 107 -23.87 -0.93 -4.80
N HIS A 108 -22.92 -1.80 -4.48
CA HIS A 108 -22.34 -1.86 -3.15
C HIS A 108 -21.75 -0.49 -2.78
N PRO A 109 -21.97 0.00 -1.55
CA PRO A 109 -21.26 1.17 -1.04
C PRO A 109 -19.74 1.01 -1.25
N PHE A 110 -19.03 2.10 -1.52
CA PHE A 110 -17.60 2.04 -1.84
C PHE A 110 -16.77 1.16 -0.86
N PHE A 111 -16.96 1.36 0.45
CA PHE A 111 -16.22 0.61 1.47
C PHE A 111 -16.66 -0.85 1.64
N ASP A 112 -17.77 -1.27 1.04
CA ASP A 112 -18.19 -2.68 0.99
C ASP A 112 -17.49 -3.47 -0.14
N GLY A 113 -16.71 -2.76 -0.97
CA GLY A 113 -15.84 -3.35 -1.97
C GLY A 113 -16.57 -3.98 -3.16
N GLU A 114 -15.78 -4.57 -4.05
CA GLU A 114 -16.24 -5.31 -5.21
C GLU A 114 -15.84 -6.80 -5.13
N VAL A 115 -15.47 -7.45 -6.24
CA VAL A 115 -15.14 -8.89 -6.31
C VAL A 115 -13.64 -9.20 -6.32
N GLU A 116 -12.77 -8.38 -6.89
CA GLU A 116 -11.35 -8.65 -7.06
C GLU A 116 -10.53 -8.46 -5.77
N PRO A 117 -9.77 -9.46 -5.31
CA PRO A 117 -8.98 -9.36 -4.08
C PRO A 117 -7.93 -8.22 -4.10
N CYS A 118 -7.44 -7.85 -5.30
CA CYS A 118 -6.48 -6.77 -5.48
C CYS A 118 -7.08 -5.38 -5.23
N ILE A 119 -8.33 -5.14 -5.64
CA ILE A 119 -9.03 -3.88 -5.38
C ILE A 119 -9.54 -3.87 -3.94
N ASN A 120 -10.21 -4.94 -3.53
CA ASN A 120 -10.73 -5.10 -2.17
C ASN A 120 -9.65 -4.96 -1.09
N GLY A 121 -8.45 -5.49 -1.29
CA GLY A 121 -7.33 -5.27 -0.37
C GLY A 121 -6.97 -3.79 -0.20
N ARG A 122 -6.94 -3.02 -1.30
CA ARG A 122 -6.64 -1.57 -1.29
C ARG A 122 -7.76 -0.77 -0.64
N VAL A 123 -9.02 -1.12 -0.92
CA VAL A 123 -10.20 -0.51 -0.28
C VAL A 123 -10.18 -0.79 1.22
N LEU A 124 -9.81 -2.00 1.64
CA LEU A 124 -9.73 -2.36 3.06
C LEU A 124 -8.62 -1.60 3.80
N VAL A 125 -7.47 -1.33 3.16
CA VAL A 125 -6.44 -0.42 3.70
C VAL A 125 -7.03 0.97 3.97
N ALA A 126 -7.74 1.54 3.00
CA ALA A 126 -8.37 2.84 3.16
C ALA A 126 -9.49 2.83 4.22
N GLY A 127 -10.34 1.81 4.20
CA GLY A 127 -11.42 1.62 5.15
C GLY A 127 -10.90 1.54 6.59
N ALA A 128 -9.89 0.70 6.84
CA ALA A 128 -9.25 0.60 8.14
C ALA A 128 -8.66 1.95 8.62
N ARG A 129 -8.05 2.73 7.72
CA ARG A 129 -7.49 4.04 8.05
C ARG A 129 -8.55 5.05 8.47
N PHE A 130 -9.71 5.03 7.80
CA PHE A 130 -10.74 6.07 7.91
C PHE A 130 -11.98 5.65 8.71
N GLY A 131 -11.92 4.54 9.45
CA GLY A 131 -13.00 4.10 10.33
C GLY A 131 -14.15 3.38 9.61
N HIS A 132 -13.87 2.84 8.42
CA HIS A 132 -14.78 2.01 7.62
C HIS A 132 -14.16 0.63 7.28
N PRO A 133 -13.58 -0.14 8.23
CA PRO A 133 -13.20 -1.52 7.94
C PRO A 133 -14.45 -2.34 7.57
N SER A 134 -14.35 -3.19 6.55
CA SER A 134 -15.50 -3.94 6.02
C SER A 134 -15.38 -5.44 6.30
N GLU A 135 -16.34 -5.98 7.05
CA GLU A 135 -16.50 -7.42 7.27
C GLU A 135 -16.83 -8.16 5.97
N LEU A 136 -17.53 -7.51 5.03
CA LEU A 136 -17.89 -8.12 3.75
C LEU A 136 -16.64 -8.40 2.91
N ILE A 137 -15.73 -7.42 2.85
CA ILE A 137 -14.44 -7.60 2.18
C ILE A 137 -13.61 -8.68 2.89
N VAL A 138 -13.56 -8.67 4.22
CA VAL A 138 -12.81 -9.68 4.98
C VAL A 138 -13.35 -11.08 4.74
N GLU A 139 -14.66 -11.29 4.84
CA GLU A 139 -15.30 -12.58 4.56
C GLU A 139 -14.97 -13.06 3.14
N ARG A 140 -15.04 -12.17 2.14
CA ARG A 140 -14.68 -12.49 0.77
C ARG A 140 -13.23 -12.93 0.65
N LEU A 141 -12.29 -12.14 1.17
CA LEU A 141 -10.86 -12.46 1.11
C LEU A 141 -10.55 -13.79 1.80
N LEU A 142 -11.17 -14.10 2.94
CA LEU A 142 -10.98 -15.38 3.63
C LEU A 142 -11.49 -16.57 2.81
N ASN A 143 -12.64 -16.42 2.15
CA ASN A 143 -13.25 -17.47 1.33
C ASN A 143 -12.49 -17.72 0.02
N GLU A 144 -11.88 -16.68 -0.55
CA GLU A 144 -11.20 -16.72 -1.85
C GLU A 144 -9.68 -16.98 -1.75
N GLN A 145 -9.13 -17.16 -0.55
CA GLN A 145 -7.71 -17.50 -0.40
C GLN A 145 -7.40 -18.86 -1.03
N GLN A 146 -6.43 -18.89 -1.93
CA GLN A 146 -6.01 -20.07 -2.69
C GLN A 146 -5.39 -21.13 -1.77
N ASP A 147 -5.29 -22.37 -2.24
CA ASP A 147 -4.74 -23.50 -1.48
C ASP A 147 -3.25 -23.28 -1.13
N ASP A 148 -2.52 -22.55 -1.98
CA ASP A 148 -1.12 -22.18 -1.76
C ASP A 148 -0.91 -20.96 -0.84
N GLY A 149 -1.99 -20.40 -0.30
CA GLY A 149 -1.99 -19.28 0.65
C GLY A 149 -2.07 -17.90 0.00
N GLY A 150 -1.92 -17.78 -1.32
CA GLY A 150 -2.04 -16.51 -2.01
C GLY A 150 -3.49 -16.13 -2.35
N TRP A 151 -3.62 -15.00 -3.06
CA TRP A 151 -4.85 -14.54 -3.71
C TRP A 151 -4.59 -14.30 -5.19
N ASN A 152 -5.63 -14.37 -6.02
CA ASN A 152 -5.50 -14.13 -7.45
C ASN A 152 -6.83 -13.59 -8.01
N CYS A 153 -6.79 -12.41 -8.65
CA CYS A 153 -7.98 -11.76 -9.23
C CYS A 153 -8.57 -12.53 -10.42
N TYR A 154 -7.82 -13.47 -11.00
CA TYR A 154 -8.26 -14.28 -12.15
C TYR A 154 -8.49 -15.76 -11.81
N ALA A 155 -8.34 -16.17 -10.53
CA ALA A 155 -8.59 -17.56 -10.15
C ALA A 155 -10.09 -17.84 -10.12
N GLU A 156 -10.53 -18.89 -10.81
CA GLU A 156 -11.92 -19.37 -10.77
C GLU A 156 -12.11 -20.43 -9.67
N THR A 157 -11.02 -21.10 -9.27
CA THR A 157 -11.01 -22.15 -8.25
C THR A 157 -9.86 -21.97 -7.26
N ARG A 158 -10.01 -22.47 -6.03
CA ARG A 158 -8.97 -22.39 -4.99
C ARG A 158 -7.69 -23.19 -5.31
N GLN A 159 -7.74 -24.11 -6.28
CA GLN A 159 -6.56 -24.89 -6.69
C GLN A 159 -5.64 -24.10 -7.62
N GLU A 160 -6.10 -22.99 -8.19
CA GLU A 160 -5.27 -22.14 -9.03
C GLU A 160 -4.22 -21.41 -8.19
N PRO A 161 -3.05 -21.11 -8.76
CA PRO A 161 -1.98 -20.48 -8.01
C PRO A 161 -2.36 -19.05 -7.61
N GLY A 162 -1.97 -18.65 -6.41
CA GLY A 162 -1.97 -17.25 -6.02
C GLY A 162 -1.09 -16.40 -6.95
N SER A 163 -1.36 -15.10 -7.00
CA SER A 163 -0.54 -14.09 -7.68
C SER A 163 0.06 -13.13 -6.65
N PHE A 164 1.30 -12.69 -6.85
CA PHE A 164 1.94 -11.73 -5.93
C PHE A 164 1.18 -10.40 -5.83
N HIS A 165 0.66 -9.92 -6.97
CA HIS A 165 -0.07 -8.66 -7.06
C HIS A 165 -1.31 -8.64 -6.18
N SER A 166 -2.17 -9.66 -6.30
CA SER A 166 -3.36 -9.76 -5.47
C SER A 166 -3.01 -10.12 -4.03
N THR A 167 -2.01 -10.99 -3.83
CA THR A 167 -1.59 -11.43 -2.49
C THR A 167 -1.09 -10.29 -1.63
N VAL A 168 -0.22 -9.41 -2.17
CA VAL A 168 0.28 -8.27 -1.39
C VAL A 168 -0.83 -7.27 -1.04
N CYS A 169 -1.77 -7.03 -1.95
CA CYS A 169 -2.91 -6.14 -1.68
C CYS A 169 -3.83 -6.72 -0.60
N ALA A 170 -4.17 -8.01 -0.68
CA ALA A 170 -4.99 -8.68 0.32
C ALA A 170 -4.31 -8.71 1.69
N LEU A 171 -3.01 -9.00 1.73
CA LEU A 171 -2.20 -8.99 2.95
C LEU A 171 -2.16 -7.61 3.61
N GLU A 172 -1.92 -6.54 2.85
CA GLU A 172 -1.94 -5.16 3.36
C GLU A 172 -3.32 -4.79 3.91
N GLY A 173 -4.39 -5.15 3.20
CA GLY A 173 -5.77 -4.93 3.65
C GLY A 173 -6.10 -5.66 4.95
N LEU A 174 -5.84 -6.97 5.02
CA LEU A 174 -6.11 -7.78 6.22
C LEU A 174 -5.26 -7.34 7.42
N THR A 175 -4.01 -6.93 7.17
CA THR A 175 -3.13 -6.38 8.21
C THR A 175 -3.68 -5.05 8.75
N ALA A 176 -4.08 -4.14 7.85
CA ALA A 176 -4.68 -2.86 8.25
C ALA A 176 -5.99 -3.07 9.03
N TYR A 177 -6.83 -4.00 8.60
CA TYR A 177 -8.06 -4.39 9.30
C TYR A 177 -7.78 -4.90 10.72
N ARG A 178 -6.83 -5.82 10.87
CA ARG A 178 -6.38 -6.33 12.18
C ARG A 178 -5.89 -5.19 13.08
N ASP A 179 -5.02 -4.34 12.55
CA ASP A 179 -4.40 -3.25 13.32
C ASP A 179 -5.41 -2.15 13.71
N ALA A 180 -6.50 -2.01 12.95
CA ALA A 180 -7.64 -1.16 13.29
C ALA A 180 -8.58 -1.78 14.35
N GLY A 181 -8.30 -3.00 14.83
CA GLY A 181 -9.12 -3.69 15.83
C GLY A 181 -10.34 -4.40 15.25
N GLY A 182 -10.27 -4.84 13.99
CA GLY A 182 -11.32 -5.63 13.34
C GLY A 182 -11.70 -6.88 14.16
N PRO A 183 -12.99 -7.20 14.31
CA PRO A 183 -13.46 -8.28 15.18
C PRO A 183 -13.22 -9.71 14.65
N THR A 184 -13.07 -9.89 13.34
CA THR A 184 -12.85 -11.20 12.71
C THR A 184 -11.38 -11.58 12.77
N ASP A 185 -11.09 -12.80 13.22
CA ASP A 185 -9.71 -13.29 13.26
C ASP A 185 -9.19 -13.61 11.86
N VAL A 186 -8.21 -12.83 11.42
CA VAL A 186 -7.55 -12.94 10.11
C VAL A 186 -6.11 -13.47 10.20
N ALA A 187 -5.64 -13.85 11.40
CA ALA A 187 -4.25 -14.18 11.64
C ALA A 187 -3.76 -15.36 10.77
N ALA A 188 -4.55 -16.44 10.70
CA ALA A 188 -4.22 -17.61 9.90
C ALA A 188 -4.13 -17.30 8.39
N ALA A 189 -5.00 -16.43 7.89
CA ALA A 189 -4.97 -16.02 6.48
C ALA A 189 -3.74 -15.18 6.17
N ILE A 190 -3.40 -14.24 7.06
CA ILE A 190 -2.18 -13.43 6.96
C ILE A 190 -0.93 -14.33 6.98
N GLU A 191 -0.83 -15.27 7.92
CA GLU A 191 0.31 -16.20 8.02
C GLU A 191 0.50 -17.02 6.73
N ARG A 192 -0.58 -17.57 6.18
CA ARG A 192 -0.54 -18.31 4.90
C ARG A 192 -0.12 -17.43 3.72
N GLY A 193 -0.57 -16.18 3.68
CA GLY A 193 -0.17 -15.23 2.65
C GLY A 193 1.30 -14.81 2.77
N HIS A 194 1.81 -14.62 4.00
CA HIS A 194 3.23 -14.39 4.25
C HIS A 194 4.06 -15.59 3.80
N GLU A 195 3.64 -16.81 4.13
CA GLU A 195 4.34 -18.01 3.70
C GLU A 195 4.34 -18.15 2.16
N TYR A 196 3.25 -17.77 1.47
CA TYR A 196 3.24 -17.71 0.00
C TYR A 196 4.37 -16.83 -0.56
N LEU A 197 4.63 -15.66 0.03
CA LEU A 197 5.71 -14.75 -0.38
C LEU A 197 7.09 -15.30 0.02
N LEU A 198 7.22 -15.78 1.26
CA LEU A 198 8.49 -16.23 1.85
C LEU A 198 9.01 -17.53 1.23
N ALA A 199 8.14 -18.50 0.93
CA ALA A 199 8.51 -19.73 0.22
C ALA A 199 9.14 -19.47 -1.16
N ARG A 200 8.91 -18.26 -1.70
CA ARG A 200 9.41 -17.78 -2.99
C ARG A 200 10.54 -16.77 -2.84
N GLY A 201 11.09 -16.57 -1.64
CA GLY A 201 12.10 -15.54 -1.37
C GLY A 201 11.68 -14.16 -1.89
N LEU A 202 10.37 -13.87 -1.89
CA LEU A 202 9.73 -12.65 -2.38
C LEU A 202 9.82 -12.37 -3.90
N MET A 203 10.61 -13.13 -4.67
CA MET A 203 10.85 -12.81 -6.09
C MET A 203 11.15 -14.02 -6.98
N ARG A 204 11.18 -15.23 -6.44
CA ARG A 204 11.58 -16.45 -7.16
C ARG A 204 10.40 -17.35 -7.50
N ARG A 205 10.50 -18.04 -8.63
CA ARG A 205 9.60 -19.14 -9.00
C ARG A 205 9.90 -20.35 -8.14
N LEU A 206 8.86 -21.06 -7.69
CA LEU A 206 9.04 -22.32 -6.94
C LEU A 206 9.68 -23.43 -7.80
N GLY A 207 9.37 -23.47 -9.10
CA GLY A 207 9.78 -24.58 -9.96
C GLY A 207 11.28 -24.62 -10.25
N ASP A 208 11.88 -23.49 -10.63
CA ASP A 208 13.27 -23.41 -11.09
C ASP A 208 14.12 -22.41 -10.29
N GLY A 209 13.53 -21.72 -9.31
CA GLY A 209 14.21 -20.70 -8.53
C GLY A 209 14.54 -19.41 -9.29
N SER A 210 14.17 -19.26 -10.56
CA SER A 210 14.47 -18.05 -11.34
C SER A 210 13.68 -16.84 -10.84
N ILE A 211 14.17 -15.63 -11.12
CA ILE A 211 13.43 -14.39 -10.84
C ILE A 211 12.13 -14.39 -11.65
N ILE A 212 11.00 -14.12 -10.99
CA ILE A 212 9.68 -14.16 -11.61
C ILE A 212 9.57 -13.10 -12.71
N ARG A 213 10.02 -11.88 -12.40
CA ARG A 213 9.98 -10.71 -13.30
C ARG A 213 11.03 -9.67 -12.89
N ASP A 214 11.91 -9.29 -13.81
CA ASP A 214 13.00 -8.33 -13.52
C ASP A 214 12.50 -6.95 -13.09
N SER A 215 11.32 -6.54 -13.56
CA SER A 215 10.73 -5.26 -13.16
C SER A 215 10.33 -5.21 -11.68
N TRP A 216 10.21 -6.35 -10.99
CA TRP A 216 9.97 -6.36 -9.54
C TRP A 216 11.20 -5.95 -8.73
N LEU A 217 12.37 -5.86 -9.38
CA LEU A 217 13.59 -5.33 -8.79
C LEU A 217 13.68 -3.81 -8.96
N GLN A 218 12.75 -3.17 -9.70
CA GLN A 218 12.66 -1.74 -9.92
C GLN A 218 11.59 -1.16 -8.97
N PHE A 219 11.97 -0.20 -8.12
CA PHE A 219 11.08 0.30 -7.07
C PHE A 219 10.24 1.47 -7.54
N SER A 220 8.92 1.36 -7.37
CA SER A 220 7.95 2.40 -7.74
C SER A 220 7.14 2.89 -6.54
N PHE A 221 6.74 4.15 -6.60
CA PHE A 221 5.69 4.70 -5.76
C PHE A 221 4.93 5.79 -6.54
N PRO A 222 3.59 5.86 -6.47
CA PRO A 222 2.69 4.88 -5.83
C PRO A 222 2.73 3.51 -6.51
N TYR A 223 2.49 2.46 -5.74
CA TYR A 223 2.53 1.08 -6.26
C TYR A 223 1.18 0.54 -6.75
N TYR A 224 0.06 1.19 -6.38
CA TYR A 224 -1.31 0.74 -6.68
C TYR A 224 -1.52 -0.77 -6.40
N TRP A 225 -1.85 -1.58 -7.41
CA TRP A 225 -1.93 -3.05 -7.27
C TRP A 225 -0.59 -3.76 -7.54
N SER A 226 0.40 -3.05 -8.11
CA SER A 226 1.64 -3.66 -8.56
C SER A 226 2.54 -4.07 -7.40
N TYR A 227 3.17 -5.23 -7.55
CA TYR A 227 4.16 -5.75 -6.63
C TYR A 227 5.56 -5.35 -7.10
N ASP A 228 6.39 -4.98 -6.14
CA ASP A 228 7.85 -4.99 -6.24
C ASP A 228 8.43 -5.53 -4.93
N VAL A 229 9.70 -5.91 -4.95
CA VAL A 229 10.36 -6.54 -3.79
C VAL A 229 10.41 -5.61 -2.58
N LEU A 230 10.54 -4.30 -2.77
CA LEU A 230 10.58 -3.34 -1.67
C LEU A 230 9.21 -3.22 -1.00
N ARG A 231 8.11 -3.25 -1.76
CA ARG A 231 6.74 -3.31 -1.21
C ARG A 231 6.53 -4.57 -0.37
N GLY A 232 6.95 -5.74 -0.87
CA GLY A 232 6.85 -6.99 -0.13
C GLY A 232 7.60 -6.98 1.20
N LEU A 233 8.85 -6.48 1.20
CA LEU A 233 9.67 -6.37 2.41
C LEU A 233 9.11 -5.35 3.40
N ASP A 234 8.70 -4.16 2.93
CA ASP A 234 8.13 -3.13 3.82
C ASP A 234 6.79 -3.59 4.41
N HIS A 235 6.00 -4.39 3.66
CA HIS A 235 4.81 -5.03 4.19
C HIS A 235 5.14 -6.02 5.33
N LEU A 236 6.08 -6.97 5.13
CA LEU A 236 6.45 -7.94 6.18
C LEU A 236 6.91 -7.23 7.46
N ARG A 237 7.75 -6.19 7.31
CA ARG A 237 8.14 -5.32 8.42
C ARG A 237 6.92 -4.66 9.07
N ALA A 238 6.06 -4.00 8.28
CA ALA A 238 4.89 -3.30 8.80
C ALA A 238 3.92 -4.22 9.55
N ALA A 239 3.79 -5.46 9.08
CA ALA A 239 2.93 -6.48 9.69
C ALA A 239 3.49 -7.05 11.00
N GLY A 240 4.72 -6.67 11.40
CA GLY A 240 5.38 -7.14 12.62
C GLY A 240 6.07 -8.49 12.47
N VAL A 241 6.30 -8.96 11.25
CA VAL A 241 7.01 -10.22 11.00
C VAL A 241 8.49 -10.02 11.32
N PRO A 242 9.13 -10.88 12.14
CA PRO A 242 10.58 -10.84 12.32
C PRO A 242 11.31 -11.07 10.99
N ALA A 243 12.51 -10.51 10.83
CA ALA A 243 13.32 -10.75 9.64
C ALA A 243 13.64 -12.25 9.51
N ASP A 244 13.10 -12.88 8.47
CA ASP A 244 13.30 -14.29 8.11
C ASP A 244 14.53 -14.42 7.21
N ASP A 245 15.37 -15.43 7.44
CA ASP A 245 16.58 -15.67 6.62
C ASP A 245 16.27 -15.80 5.12
N ARG A 246 15.06 -16.25 4.76
CA ARG A 246 14.58 -16.35 3.36
C ARG A 246 14.48 -15.00 2.65
N VAL A 247 14.44 -13.88 3.38
CA VAL A 247 14.40 -12.54 2.79
C VAL A 247 15.77 -11.96 2.47
N ALA A 248 16.86 -12.61 2.89
CA ALA A 248 18.21 -12.06 2.80
C ALA A 248 18.60 -11.62 1.37
N GLU A 249 18.22 -12.39 0.36
CA GLU A 249 18.50 -12.04 -1.03
C GLU A 249 17.70 -10.80 -1.48
N ALA A 250 16.41 -10.75 -1.15
CA ALA A 250 15.56 -9.62 -1.44
C ALA A 250 16.06 -8.33 -0.75
N VAL A 251 16.52 -8.45 0.50
CA VAL A 251 17.17 -7.35 1.24
C VAL A 251 18.47 -6.91 0.54
N SER A 252 19.28 -7.86 0.05
CA SER A 252 20.49 -7.55 -0.73
C SER A 252 20.17 -6.78 -2.01
N VAL A 253 19.03 -7.05 -2.68
CA VAL A 253 18.60 -6.26 -3.83
C VAL A 253 18.33 -4.81 -3.41
N VAL A 254 17.60 -4.60 -2.31
CA VAL A 254 17.32 -3.25 -1.78
C VAL A 254 18.63 -2.54 -1.43
N ALA A 255 19.55 -3.19 -0.71
CA ALA A 255 20.84 -2.62 -0.34
C ALA A 255 21.67 -2.23 -1.57
N SER A 256 21.68 -3.05 -2.61
CA SER A 256 22.46 -2.82 -3.84
C SER A 256 22.00 -1.59 -4.64
N ARG A 257 20.76 -1.16 -4.43
CA ARG A 257 20.13 0.00 -5.11
C ARG A 257 20.44 1.33 -4.44
N ARG A 258 21.07 1.33 -3.25
CA ARG A 258 21.45 2.54 -2.52
C ARG A 258 22.46 3.34 -3.32
N GLN A 259 22.15 4.61 -3.59
CA GLN A 259 23.04 5.54 -4.27
C GLN A 259 24.18 6.01 -3.34
N PRO A 260 25.28 6.58 -3.86
CA PRO A 260 26.39 7.05 -3.04
C PRO A 260 26.01 8.10 -1.98
N ASP A 261 24.92 8.84 -2.19
CA ASP A 261 24.38 9.82 -1.23
C ASP A 261 23.43 9.20 -0.19
N GLY A 262 23.26 7.87 -0.20
CA GLY A 262 22.43 7.12 0.73
C GLY A 262 20.95 7.05 0.36
N ARG A 263 20.56 7.51 -0.84
CA ARG A 263 19.16 7.57 -1.30
C ARG A 263 18.85 6.46 -2.30
N TRP A 264 17.57 6.28 -2.62
CA TRP A 264 17.08 5.39 -3.68
C TRP A 264 16.36 6.20 -4.73
N LEU A 265 16.51 5.80 -5.99
CA LEU A 265 15.83 6.45 -7.11
C LEU A 265 14.39 5.96 -7.23
N LEU A 266 13.53 6.75 -7.88
CA LEU A 266 12.31 6.21 -8.49
C LEU A 266 12.70 5.45 -9.76
N ASP A 267 12.72 4.12 -9.75
CA ASP A 267 13.18 3.33 -10.90
C ASP A 267 12.13 3.24 -12.00
N HIS A 268 10.85 3.25 -11.61
CA HIS A 268 9.73 2.97 -12.50
C HIS A 268 8.49 3.77 -12.12
N GLU A 269 7.76 4.22 -13.14
CA GLU A 269 6.42 4.77 -13.02
C GLU A 269 5.45 3.87 -13.81
N HIS A 270 4.32 3.55 -13.18
CA HIS A 270 3.31 2.72 -13.81
C HIS A 270 2.60 3.48 -14.93
N SER A 271 2.40 2.82 -16.07
CA SER A 271 1.67 3.40 -17.20
C SER A 271 0.24 3.79 -16.81
N GLY A 272 -0.26 4.85 -17.42
CA GLY A 272 -1.59 5.39 -17.12
C GLY A 272 -1.49 6.80 -16.55
N ARG A 273 -2.56 7.58 -16.68
CA ARG A 273 -2.69 8.90 -16.05
C ARG A 273 -2.90 8.72 -14.56
N ALA A 274 -2.25 9.53 -13.73
CA ALA A 274 -2.45 9.51 -12.29
C ALA A 274 -3.13 10.79 -11.80
N LEU A 275 -3.83 10.71 -10.67
CA LEU A 275 -4.39 11.89 -9.99
C LEU A 275 -3.32 12.90 -9.58
N LEU A 276 -2.12 12.42 -9.26
CA LEU A 276 -0.99 13.23 -8.82
C LEU A 276 0.32 12.76 -9.44
N GLU A 277 1.06 13.72 -9.99
CA GLU A 277 2.50 13.60 -10.18
C GLU A 277 3.20 13.92 -8.85
N MET A 278 3.94 12.95 -8.32
CA MET A 278 4.59 13.05 -7.01
C MET A 278 6.11 13.23 -7.12
N GLU A 279 6.78 12.28 -7.76
CA GLU A 279 8.24 12.21 -7.93
C GLU A 279 8.57 11.85 -9.39
N ALA A 280 9.81 12.07 -9.82
CA ALA A 280 10.22 11.84 -11.21
C ALA A 280 11.11 10.61 -11.33
N VAL A 281 10.89 9.81 -12.39
CA VAL A 281 11.69 8.62 -12.68
C VAL A 281 13.15 9.00 -12.89
N GLY A 282 14.06 8.23 -12.29
CA GLY A 282 15.51 8.45 -12.34
C GLY A 282 16.03 9.45 -11.31
N GLU A 283 15.16 10.17 -10.60
CA GLU A 283 15.54 11.09 -9.53
C GLU A 283 15.47 10.42 -8.15
N PRO A 284 16.19 10.94 -7.13
CA PRO A 284 16.06 10.45 -5.75
C PRO A 284 14.61 10.52 -5.24
N SER A 285 14.06 9.38 -4.88
CA SER A 285 12.71 9.20 -4.35
C SER A 285 12.71 9.17 -2.83
N ARG A 286 11.94 10.05 -2.20
CA ARG A 286 11.76 10.06 -0.75
C ARG A 286 10.98 8.83 -0.29
N TRP A 287 10.01 8.39 -1.07
CA TRP A 287 9.24 7.18 -0.76
C TRP A 287 10.07 5.91 -0.81
N ASN A 288 10.86 5.72 -1.86
CA ASN A 288 11.75 4.56 -1.96
C ASN A 288 12.84 4.62 -0.89
N THR A 289 13.40 5.80 -0.64
CA THR A 289 14.42 5.98 0.40
C THR A 289 13.88 5.66 1.79
N LEU A 290 12.70 6.19 2.16
CA LEU A 290 12.06 5.92 3.45
C LEU A 290 11.79 4.42 3.64
N ARG A 291 11.16 3.77 2.65
CA ARG A 291 10.85 2.33 2.71
C ARG A 291 12.12 1.48 2.78
N ALA A 292 13.13 1.82 1.98
CA ALA A 292 14.39 1.08 1.98
C ALA A 292 15.13 1.20 3.32
N LEU A 293 15.18 2.40 3.92
CA LEU A 293 15.79 2.59 5.24
C LEU A 293 15.08 1.76 6.31
N ARG A 294 13.73 1.76 6.34
CA ARG A 294 12.94 0.93 7.26
C ARG A 294 13.23 -0.55 7.10
N VAL A 295 13.29 -1.03 5.85
CA VAL A 295 13.55 -2.45 5.54
C VAL A 295 14.95 -2.84 5.97
N LEU A 296 15.96 -2.00 5.75
CA LEU A 296 17.34 -2.28 6.09
C LEU A 296 17.56 -2.25 7.61
N GLU A 297 16.97 -1.30 8.32
CA GLU A 297 16.96 -1.29 9.80
C GLU A 297 16.30 -2.55 10.36
N TRP A 298 15.12 -2.94 9.84
CA TRP A 298 14.41 -4.14 10.24
C TRP A 298 15.19 -5.44 9.99
N ALA A 299 15.91 -5.52 8.87
CA ALA A 299 16.74 -6.67 8.51
C ALA A 299 18.10 -6.66 9.21
N GLY A 300 18.47 -5.59 9.93
CA GLY A 300 19.79 -5.42 10.52
C GLY A 300 20.93 -5.29 9.49
N ALA A 301 20.64 -4.67 8.33
CA ALA A 301 21.51 -4.59 7.15
C ALA A 301 21.98 -3.17 6.78
#